data_AF-A0A535KHW7-F1
#
_entry.id   AF-A0A535KHW7-F1
#
_cell.length_a   1.000
_cell.length_b   1.000
_cell.length_c   1.000
_cell.angle_alpha   90.00
_cell.angle_beta   90.00
_cell.angle_gamma   90.00
#
_symmetry.space_group_name_H-M   'P 1'
#
loop_
_entity.id
_entity.type
_entity.pdbx_description
1 polymer ?
#
loop_
_entity_poly.entity_id
_entity_poly.type
_entity_poly.pdbx_seq_one_letter_code
_entity_poly.pdbx_strand_id
1 'polypeptide(L)'
;MKEKLLRAVDEGREREAELEALVIDEPANPDGRWNAKDHLAHLSWWRWRSARTLDATRTGGELPPSVPDDDGVQNAIIYAEVKDRSAADVKADAAESWTALRKAVEVSSEDNLAKPHPRQPESQVWEAVPGAVGHTGTHVWSWHLDVGDEKRAMAVARWGSDLEGSFFTKPEQLAESRYNLACVYARLGKADEALPLLRQSFEAKPELMAWARKDRDLDPIREELAPILL
;
A
#
# COMPACT_ATOMS: atom_id res chain seq x y z
N MET A 1 2.28 7.74 20.47
CA MET A 1 2.04 7.08 19.16
C MET A 1 3.24 7.30 18.24
N LYS A 2 3.86 8.48 18.26
CA LYS A 2 4.96 8.88 17.37
C LYS A 2 6.10 7.86 17.23
N GLU A 3 6.66 7.35 18.33
CA GLU A 3 7.77 6.39 18.29
C GLU A 3 7.41 5.10 17.53
N LYS A 4 6.14 4.68 17.64
CA LYS A 4 5.65 3.51 16.91
C LYS A 4 5.55 3.80 15.40
N LEU A 5 5.08 4.98 15.02
CA LEU A 5 5.05 5.41 13.62
C LEU A 5 6.45 5.50 13.02
N LEU A 6 7.43 6.04 13.75
CA LEU A 6 8.82 6.14 13.28
C LEU A 6 9.45 4.75 13.07
N ARG A 7 9.18 3.79 13.98
CA ARG A 7 9.61 2.40 13.77
C ARG A 7 8.97 1.78 12.53
N ALA A 8 7.67 1.99 12.32
CA ALA A 8 7.00 1.52 11.11
C ALA A 8 7.59 2.14 9.83
N VAL A 9 7.97 3.42 9.86
CA VAL A 9 8.67 4.07 8.74
C VAL A 9 10.01 3.41 8.47
N ASP A 10 10.80 3.13 9.51
CA ASP A 10 12.11 2.48 9.36
C ASP A 10 11.94 1.03 8.82
N GLU A 11 10.99 0.25 9.36
CA GLU A 11 10.66 -1.09 8.85
C GLU A 11 10.19 -1.08 7.39
N GLY A 12 9.32 -0.13 7.03
CA GLY A 12 8.83 0.03 5.66
C GLY A 12 9.94 0.30 4.66
N ARG A 13 10.89 1.16 5.03
CA ARG A 13 12.06 1.46 4.22
C ARG A 13 12.96 0.24 4.03
N GLU A 14 13.16 -0.56 5.08
CA GLU A 14 13.93 -1.80 5.00
C GLU A 14 13.29 -2.81 4.04
N ARG A 15 11.95 -2.91 4.04
CA ARG A 15 11.22 -3.79 3.11
C ARG A 15 11.25 -3.30 1.67
N GLU A 16 11.10 -1.99 1.44
CA GLU A 16 11.20 -1.41 0.10
C GLU A 16 12.59 -1.62 -0.52
N ALA A 17 13.66 -1.69 0.29
CA ALA A 17 15.01 -1.93 -0.20
C ALA A 17 15.15 -3.23 -1.02
N GLU A 18 14.30 -4.24 -0.76
CA GLU A 18 14.23 -5.46 -1.56
C GLU A 18 13.81 -5.17 -3.02
N LEU A 19 12.84 -4.27 -3.20
CA LEU A 19 12.37 -3.82 -4.51
C LEU A 19 13.35 -2.81 -5.14
N GLU A 20 13.85 -1.85 -4.35
CA GLU A 20 14.79 -0.82 -4.81
C GLU A 20 16.06 -1.42 -5.44
N ALA A 21 16.57 -2.52 -4.86
CA ALA A 21 17.75 -3.23 -5.36
C ALA A 21 17.59 -3.74 -6.80
N LEU A 22 16.34 -3.92 -7.26
CA LEU A 22 16.00 -4.45 -8.58
C LEU A 22 15.68 -3.35 -9.60
N VAL A 23 15.57 -2.09 -9.16
CA VAL A 23 15.23 -0.97 -10.05
C VAL A 23 16.40 -0.64 -10.96
N ILE A 24 16.15 -0.77 -12.27
CA ILE A 24 17.07 -0.48 -13.37
C ILE A 24 16.35 0.33 -14.47
N ASP A 25 17.12 0.89 -15.39
CA ASP A 25 16.57 1.49 -16.61
C ASP A 25 16.25 0.39 -17.61
N GLU A 26 14.97 0.06 -17.71
CA GLU A 26 14.44 -0.90 -18.68
C GLU A 26 13.19 -0.36 -19.37
N PRO A 27 12.89 -0.81 -20.60
CA PRO A 27 11.67 -0.42 -21.28
C PRO A 27 10.44 -0.95 -20.53
N ALA A 28 9.29 -0.29 -20.73
CA ALA A 28 8.01 -0.77 -20.20
C ALA A 28 7.67 -2.16 -20.73
N ASN A 29 7.01 -2.98 -19.90
CA ASN A 29 6.57 -4.31 -20.33
C ASN A 29 5.50 -4.19 -21.44
N PRO A 30 5.65 -4.93 -22.57
CA PRO A 30 4.69 -4.85 -23.67
C PRO A 30 3.26 -5.29 -23.32
N ASP A 31 3.09 -6.07 -22.25
CA ASP A 31 1.79 -6.55 -21.75
C ASP A 31 1.17 -5.62 -20.70
N GLY A 32 1.82 -4.49 -20.40
CA GLY A 32 1.34 -3.49 -19.46
C GLY A 32 1.62 -3.81 -17.99
N ARG A 33 2.35 -4.88 -17.67
CA ARG A 33 2.79 -5.15 -16.29
C ARG A 33 3.78 -4.08 -15.82
N TRP A 34 3.72 -3.77 -14.53
CA TRP A 34 4.70 -2.88 -13.91
C TRP A 34 6.03 -3.59 -13.73
N ASN A 35 7.11 -2.85 -14.01
CA ASN A 35 8.42 -3.27 -13.57
C ASN A 35 8.74 -2.74 -12.16
N ALA A 36 9.89 -3.13 -11.61
CA ALA A 36 10.30 -2.66 -10.29
C ALA A 36 10.39 -1.13 -10.19
N LYS A 37 10.76 -0.42 -11.27
CA LYS A 37 10.83 1.05 -11.31
C LYS A 37 9.44 1.66 -11.19
N ASP A 38 8.44 1.11 -11.88
CA ASP A 38 7.05 1.55 -11.82
C ASP A 38 6.47 1.34 -10.41
N HIS A 39 6.70 0.18 -9.81
CA HIS A 39 6.32 -0.11 -8.43
C HIS A 39 6.93 0.88 -7.43
N LEU A 40 8.25 1.11 -7.51
CA LEU A 40 8.95 2.00 -6.59
C LEU A 40 8.46 3.45 -6.69
N ALA A 41 8.22 3.93 -7.90
CA ALA A 41 7.72 5.27 -8.11
C ALA A 41 6.25 5.44 -7.68
N HIS A 42 5.43 4.41 -7.85
CA HIS A 42 4.07 4.41 -7.32
C HIS A 42 4.06 4.54 -5.79
N LEU A 43 4.94 3.79 -5.11
CA LEU A 43 5.11 3.88 -3.67
C LEU A 43 5.57 5.26 -3.22
N SER A 44 6.58 5.85 -3.88
CA SER A 44 7.07 7.19 -3.53
C SER A 44 5.98 8.26 -3.70
N TRP A 45 5.19 8.17 -4.77
CA TRP A 45 4.13 9.13 -5.07
C TRP A 45 3.05 9.18 -3.98
N TRP A 46 2.58 8.02 -3.51
CA TRP A 46 1.62 7.95 -2.40
C TRP A 46 2.24 8.37 -1.06
N ARG A 47 3.49 7.98 -0.82
CA ARG A 47 4.20 8.36 0.41
C ARG A 47 4.37 9.87 0.54
N TRP A 48 4.67 10.56 -0.56
CA TRP A 48 4.71 12.02 -0.61
C TRP A 48 3.36 12.64 -0.22
N ARG A 49 2.25 12.04 -0.65
CA ARG A 49 0.91 12.50 -0.25
C ARG A 49 0.65 12.30 1.24
N SER A 50 1.02 11.15 1.79
CA SER A 50 0.91 10.92 3.25
C SER A 50 1.72 11.96 4.04
N ALA A 51 2.98 12.22 3.64
CA ALA A 51 3.84 13.22 4.27
C ALA A 51 3.24 14.64 4.20
N ARG A 52 2.75 15.05 3.02
CA ARG A 52 2.14 16.36 2.82
C ARG A 52 0.82 16.52 3.57
N THR A 53 0.04 15.45 3.72
CA THR A 53 -1.20 15.47 4.52
C THR A 53 -0.91 15.69 6.01
N LEU A 54 0.13 15.04 6.56
CA LEU A 54 0.61 15.29 7.93
C LEU A 54 1.04 16.76 8.10
N ASP A 55 1.85 17.27 7.17
CA ASP A 55 2.32 18.66 7.21
C ASP A 55 1.19 19.68 7.10
N ALA A 56 0.24 19.48 6.18
CA ALA A 56 -0.94 20.33 6.02
C ALA A 56 -1.79 20.34 7.30
N THR A 57 -1.99 19.18 7.93
CA THR A 57 -2.78 19.06 9.18
C THR A 57 -2.13 19.78 10.36
N ARG A 58 -0.80 19.76 10.42
CA ARG A 58 0.00 20.46 11.43
C ARG A 58 0.04 21.97 11.21
N THR A 59 0.16 22.42 9.97
CA THR A 59 0.42 23.82 9.61
C THR A 59 -0.82 24.61 9.22
N GLY A 60 -1.94 23.94 8.94
CA GLY A 60 -3.08 24.56 8.24
C GLY A 60 -2.81 24.84 6.77
N GLY A 61 -1.79 24.20 6.18
CA GLY A 61 -1.41 24.34 4.78
C GLY A 61 -2.37 23.64 3.82
N GLU A 62 -2.07 23.77 2.52
CA GLU A 62 -2.86 23.16 1.46
C GLU A 62 -2.67 21.63 1.41
N LEU A 63 -3.78 20.91 1.22
CA LEU A 63 -3.77 19.45 1.08
C LEU A 63 -3.35 19.04 -0.35
N PRO A 64 -2.64 17.91 -0.52
CA PRO A 64 -2.38 17.36 -1.86
C PRO A 64 -3.68 17.18 -2.66
N PRO A 65 -3.79 17.58 -3.93
CA PRO A 65 -5.04 17.54 -4.70
C PRO A 65 -5.74 16.18 -4.63
N SER A 66 -7.07 16.11 -4.53
CA SER A 66 -7.77 14.81 -4.56
C SER A 66 -7.49 14.08 -5.88
N VAL A 67 -7.38 12.75 -5.81
CA VAL A 67 -7.39 11.91 -7.02
C VAL A 67 -8.68 11.11 -7.07
N PRO A 68 -9.16 10.77 -8.29
CA PRO A 68 -10.30 9.88 -8.45
C PRO A 68 -10.05 8.55 -7.72
N ASP A 69 -11.10 8.01 -7.12
CA ASP A 69 -11.09 6.72 -6.46
C ASP A 69 -11.21 5.58 -7.50
N ASP A 70 -10.18 5.48 -8.33
CA ASP A 70 -10.04 4.46 -9.37
C ASP A 70 -8.55 4.18 -9.59
N ASP A 71 -8.11 2.98 -9.23
CA ASP A 71 -6.71 2.56 -9.33
C ASP A 71 -6.17 2.70 -10.75
N GLY A 72 -6.97 2.42 -11.77
CA GLY A 72 -6.55 2.53 -13.16
C GLY A 72 -6.21 3.97 -13.54
N VAL A 73 -7.03 4.92 -13.11
CA VAL A 73 -6.79 6.36 -13.30
C VAL A 73 -5.58 6.83 -12.50
N GLN A 74 -5.49 6.45 -11.22
CA GLN A 74 -4.36 6.81 -10.35
C GLN A 74 -3.04 6.29 -10.91
N ASN A 75 -3.03 5.03 -11.33
CA ASN A 75 -1.88 4.36 -11.95
C ASN A 75 -1.46 5.04 -13.25
N ALA A 76 -2.42 5.45 -14.09
CA ALA A 76 -2.13 6.16 -15.33
C ALA A 76 -1.49 7.54 -15.08
N ILE A 77 -1.95 8.27 -14.05
CA ILE A 77 -1.35 9.56 -13.65
C ILE A 77 0.10 9.36 -13.24
N ILE A 78 0.35 8.43 -12.32
CA ILE A 78 1.70 8.14 -11.80
C ILE A 78 2.62 7.69 -12.93
N TYR A 79 2.16 6.76 -13.77
CA TYR A 79 2.94 6.25 -14.88
C TYR A 79 3.32 7.37 -15.87
N ALA A 80 2.40 8.30 -16.17
CA ALA A 80 2.69 9.43 -17.04
C ALA A 80 3.78 10.36 -16.47
N GLU A 81 3.84 10.53 -15.15
CA GLU A 81 4.85 11.35 -14.47
C GLU A 81 6.22 10.65 -14.37
N VAL A 82 6.24 9.31 -14.38
CA VAL A 82 7.41 8.51 -14.02
C VAL A 82 8.10 7.83 -15.20
N LYS A 83 7.36 7.43 -16.23
CA LYS A 83 7.85 6.52 -17.29
C LYS A 83 9.16 6.98 -17.95
N ASP A 84 9.37 8.29 -18.06
CA ASP A 84 10.55 8.89 -18.71
C ASP A 84 11.68 9.24 -17.72
N ARG A 85 11.49 8.99 -16.42
CA ARG A 85 12.51 9.21 -15.37
C ARG A 85 13.52 8.07 -15.37
N SER A 86 14.77 8.40 -15.06
CA SER A 86 15.82 7.39 -14.88
C SER A 86 15.60 6.59 -13.59
N ALA A 87 16.13 5.38 -13.55
CA ALA A 87 16.17 4.56 -12.34
C ALA A 87 16.85 5.28 -11.17
N ALA A 88 17.90 6.06 -11.44
CA ALA A 88 18.59 6.85 -10.43
C ALA A 88 17.67 7.92 -9.82
N ASP A 89 16.91 8.64 -10.66
CA ASP A 89 15.98 9.67 -10.20
C ASP A 89 14.82 9.08 -9.40
N VAL A 90 14.31 7.91 -9.80
CA VAL A 90 13.23 7.21 -9.09
C VAL A 90 13.72 6.72 -7.73
N LYS A 91 14.92 6.14 -7.63
CA LYS A 91 15.52 5.74 -6.35
C LYS A 91 15.74 6.93 -5.42
N ALA A 92 16.26 8.04 -5.94
CA ALA A 92 16.47 9.25 -5.17
C ALA A 92 15.15 9.81 -4.60
N ASP A 93 14.09 9.86 -5.41
CA ASP A 93 12.77 10.32 -4.98
C ASP A 93 12.10 9.36 -3.98
N ALA A 94 12.26 8.05 -4.15
CA ALA A 94 11.80 7.07 -3.16
C ALA A 94 12.49 7.28 -1.81
N ALA A 95 13.81 7.45 -1.78
CA ALA A 95 14.56 7.75 -0.57
C ALA A 95 14.15 9.09 0.07
N GLU A 96 13.90 10.12 -0.75
CA GLU A 96 13.44 11.42 -0.27
C GLU A 96 12.02 11.35 0.31
N SER A 97 11.12 10.59 -0.31
CA SER A 97 9.75 10.40 0.17
C SER A 97 9.70 9.74 1.56
N TRP A 98 10.58 8.79 1.86
CA TRP A 98 10.74 8.24 3.22
C TRP A 98 11.25 9.28 4.20
N THR A 99 12.27 10.05 3.79
CA THR A 99 12.84 11.13 4.61
C THR A 99 11.77 12.17 4.94
N ALA A 100 10.92 12.52 3.97
CA ALA A 100 9.81 13.45 4.14
C ALA A 100 8.73 12.90 5.08
N LEU A 101 8.31 11.63 4.92
CA LEU A 101 7.34 11.01 5.81
C LEU A 101 7.86 10.95 7.25
N ARG A 102 9.12 10.52 7.43
CA ARG A 102 9.77 10.50 8.76
C ARG A 102 9.79 11.90 9.38
N LYS A 103 10.26 12.89 8.64
CA LYS A 103 10.33 14.28 9.09
C LYS A 103 8.95 14.81 9.49
N ALA A 104 7.91 14.56 8.68
CA ALA A 104 6.54 14.98 8.97
C ALA A 104 6.02 14.39 10.29
N VAL A 105 6.36 13.13 10.60
CA VAL A 105 6.06 12.49 11.88
C VAL A 105 6.87 13.12 13.03
N GLU A 106 8.17 13.34 12.84
CA GLU A 106 9.06 13.92 13.86
C GLU A 106 8.61 15.31 14.31
N VAL A 107 8.29 16.19 13.36
CA VAL A 107 7.93 17.60 13.64
C VAL A 107 6.48 17.77 14.12
N SER A 108 5.63 16.75 13.97
CA SER A 108 4.24 16.79 14.45
C SER A 108 4.17 16.48 15.94
N SER A 109 3.44 17.28 16.73
CA SER A 109 3.11 16.88 18.11
C SER A 109 2.17 15.66 18.12
N GLU A 110 2.07 14.96 19.26
CA GLU A 110 1.09 13.88 19.43
C GLU A 110 -0.34 14.39 19.18
N ASP A 111 -0.68 15.60 19.65
CA ASP A 111 -1.97 16.24 19.37
C ASP A 111 -2.21 16.47 17.88
N ASN A 112 -1.18 16.88 17.13
CA ASN A 112 -1.30 17.05 15.69
C ASN A 112 -1.54 15.71 14.98
N LEU A 113 -0.84 14.66 15.41
CA LEU A 113 -1.00 13.30 14.88
C LEU A 113 -2.39 12.73 15.18
N ALA A 114 -2.98 13.06 16.33
CA ALA A 114 -4.29 12.59 16.76
C ALA A 114 -5.48 13.38 16.16
N LYS A 115 -5.23 14.45 15.39
CA LYS A 115 -6.31 15.20 14.72
C LYS A 115 -7.06 14.32 13.72
N PRO A 116 -8.36 14.58 13.49
CA PRO A 116 -9.12 13.95 12.41
C PRO A 116 -8.41 14.10 11.06
N HIS A 117 -8.44 13.05 10.25
CA HIS A 117 -7.88 13.11 8.91
C HIS A 117 -8.72 14.08 8.06
N PRO A 118 -8.11 15.06 7.36
CA PRO A 118 -8.85 16.15 6.69
C PRO A 118 -9.86 15.71 5.61
N ARG A 119 -9.73 14.48 5.08
CA ARG A 119 -10.64 13.89 4.09
C ARG A 119 -11.42 12.66 4.57
N GLN A 120 -11.10 12.18 5.77
CA GLN A 120 -11.69 10.99 6.38
C GLN A 120 -11.89 11.30 7.87
N PRO A 121 -12.84 12.18 8.24
CA PRO A 121 -12.96 12.71 9.60
C PRO A 121 -13.17 11.63 10.69
N GLU A 122 -13.59 10.44 10.29
CA GLU A 122 -13.73 9.23 11.11
C GLU A 122 -12.39 8.58 11.51
N SER A 123 -11.32 8.86 10.76
CA SER A 123 -9.95 8.42 11.02
C SER A 123 -9.09 9.57 11.56
N GLN A 124 -7.92 9.25 12.09
CA GLN A 124 -6.92 10.25 12.48
C GLN A 124 -5.80 10.38 11.44
N VAL A 125 -5.14 11.53 11.38
CA VAL A 125 -4.09 11.80 10.38
C VAL A 125 -2.89 10.86 10.54
N TRP A 126 -2.60 10.37 11.75
CA TRP A 126 -1.50 9.42 11.96
C TRP A 126 -1.67 8.12 11.17
N GLU A 127 -2.91 7.73 10.83
CA GLU A 127 -3.23 6.50 10.09
C GLU A 127 -2.65 6.50 8.67
N ALA A 128 -2.33 7.68 8.11
CA ALA A 128 -1.67 7.81 6.82
C ALA A 128 -0.26 7.18 6.77
N VAL A 129 0.38 7.00 7.93
CA VAL A 129 1.70 6.37 8.04
C VAL A 129 1.63 4.85 7.87
N PRO A 130 0.92 4.08 8.74
CA PRO A 130 0.81 2.63 8.54
C PRO A 130 0.13 2.27 7.23
N GLY A 131 -0.79 3.09 6.70
CA GLY A 131 -1.33 2.88 5.35
C GLY A 131 -0.24 2.93 4.26
N ALA A 132 0.65 3.93 4.29
CA ALA A 132 1.77 4.01 3.33
C ALA A 132 2.79 2.87 3.50
N VAL A 133 3.03 2.42 4.73
CA VAL A 133 3.95 1.32 5.02
C VAL A 133 3.34 -0.04 4.62
N GLY A 134 2.08 -0.30 4.96
CA GLY A 134 1.35 -1.50 4.55
C GLY A 134 1.27 -1.62 3.03
N HIS A 135 0.99 -0.51 2.33
CA HIS A 135 0.98 -0.43 0.87
C HIS A 135 2.33 -0.79 0.23
N THR A 136 3.45 -0.43 0.90
CA THR A 136 4.80 -0.88 0.51
C THR A 136 4.89 -2.40 0.52
N GLY A 137 4.36 -3.05 1.56
CA GLY A 137 4.26 -4.50 1.64
C GLY A 137 3.52 -5.11 0.45
N THR A 138 2.41 -4.48 0.02
CA THR A 138 1.60 -4.93 -1.12
C THR A 138 2.39 -5.06 -2.40
N HIS A 139 3.14 -4.02 -2.76
CA HIS A 139 3.94 -4.04 -3.97
C HIS A 139 5.16 -4.97 -3.86
N VAL A 140 5.79 -5.06 -2.69
CA VAL A 140 6.94 -5.95 -2.50
C VAL A 140 6.52 -7.43 -2.58
N TRP A 141 5.42 -7.85 -1.95
CA TRP A 141 4.98 -9.25 -2.10
C TRP A 141 4.48 -9.56 -3.51
N SER A 142 3.80 -8.62 -4.17
CA SER A 142 3.27 -8.82 -5.52
C SER A 142 4.39 -9.05 -6.51
N TRP A 143 5.45 -8.24 -6.42
CA TRP A 143 6.66 -8.43 -7.21
C TRP A 143 7.34 -9.77 -6.95
N HIS A 144 7.49 -10.17 -5.67
CA HIS A 144 8.08 -11.48 -5.34
C HIS A 144 7.31 -12.65 -5.94
N LEU A 145 5.98 -12.57 -6.03
CA LEU A 145 5.19 -13.58 -6.73
C LEU A 145 5.43 -13.55 -8.25
N ASP A 146 5.57 -12.38 -8.85
CA ASP A 146 5.83 -12.24 -10.29
C ASP A 146 7.16 -12.88 -10.71
N VAL A 147 8.17 -12.86 -9.83
CA VAL A 147 9.46 -13.53 -10.06
C VAL A 147 9.52 -14.96 -9.50
N GLY A 148 8.41 -15.48 -8.96
CA GLY A 148 8.27 -16.86 -8.48
C GLY A 148 8.85 -17.13 -7.08
N ASP A 149 9.17 -16.11 -6.29
CA ASP A 149 9.63 -16.26 -4.90
C ASP A 149 8.45 -16.23 -3.90
N GLU A 150 7.63 -17.28 -3.97
CA GLU A 150 6.42 -17.46 -3.14
C GLU A 150 6.69 -17.35 -1.64
N LYS A 151 7.86 -17.85 -1.20
CA LYS A 151 8.25 -17.86 0.22
C LYS A 151 8.44 -16.44 0.72
N ARG A 152 9.11 -15.59 -0.06
CA ARG A 152 9.37 -14.19 0.29
C ARG A 152 8.10 -13.36 0.19
N ALA A 153 7.31 -13.56 -0.86
CA ALA A 153 6.01 -12.93 -1.00
C ALA A 153 5.14 -13.14 0.25
N MET A 154 4.97 -14.39 0.67
CA MET A 154 4.18 -14.73 1.85
C MET A 154 4.79 -14.20 3.16
N ALA A 155 6.12 -14.12 3.26
CA ALA A 155 6.77 -13.50 4.42
C ALA A 155 6.47 -12.00 4.52
N VAL A 156 6.53 -11.28 3.40
CA VAL A 156 6.22 -9.84 3.33
C VAL A 156 4.73 -9.58 3.56
N ALA A 157 3.85 -10.39 2.98
CA ALA A 157 2.40 -10.28 3.17
C ALA A 157 2.00 -10.42 4.65
N ARG A 158 2.57 -11.40 5.36
CA ARG A 158 2.34 -11.55 6.80
C ARG A 158 2.91 -10.38 7.60
N TRP A 159 4.12 -9.92 7.28
CA TRP A 159 4.68 -8.73 7.92
C TRP A 159 3.77 -7.51 7.76
N GLY A 160 3.24 -7.25 6.56
CA GLY A 160 2.31 -6.15 6.31
C GLY A 160 1.03 -6.27 7.14
N SER A 161 0.44 -7.47 7.17
CA SER A 161 -0.74 -7.75 7.99
C SER A 161 -0.48 -7.58 9.50
N ASP A 162 0.68 -8.04 9.99
CA ASP A 162 1.06 -7.91 11.41
C ASP A 162 1.35 -6.45 11.79
N LEU A 163 1.99 -5.70 10.88
CA LEU A 163 2.25 -4.28 11.06
C LEU A 163 0.94 -3.50 11.21
N GLU A 164 0.01 -3.65 10.27
CA GLU A 164 -1.30 -2.99 10.33
C GLU A 164 -2.10 -3.45 11.56
N GLY A 165 -2.11 -4.75 11.86
CA GLY A 165 -2.71 -5.32 13.07
C GLY A 165 -2.11 -4.78 14.37
N SER A 166 -0.89 -4.24 14.33
CA SER A 166 -0.33 -3.56 15.48
C SER A 166 -1.00 -2.20 15.71
N PHE A 167 -1.41 -1.48 14.66
CA PHE A 167 -2.00 -0.14 14.76
C PHE A 167 -3.52 -0.16 14.90
N PHE A 168 -4.16 -1.14 14.28
CA PHE A 168 -5.61 -1.17 14.12
C PHE A 168 -6.20 -2.40 14.80
N THR A 169 -7.38 -2.21 15.41
CA THR A 169 -8.10 -3.29 16.10
C THR A 169 -9.52 -3.46 15.58
N LYS A 170 -10.07 -2.45 14.90
CA LYS A 170 -11.43 -2.50 14.40
C LYS A 170 -11.49 -3.27 13.06
N PRO A 171 -12.54 -4.07 12.82
CA PRO A 171 -12.68 -4.83 11.59
C PRO A 171 -12.55 -3.99 10.32
N GLU A 172 -13.18 -2.82 10.28
CA GLU A 172 -13.16 -1.91 9.14
C GLU A 172 -11.76 -1.36 8.81
N GLN A 173 -10.91 -1.13 9.82
CA GLN A 173 -9.55 -0.66 9.61
C GLN A 173 -8.61 -1.76 9.09
N LEU A 174 -8.96 -3.03 9.35
CA LEU A 174 -8.17 -4.21 8.95
C LEU A 174 -8.71 -4.89 7.69
N ALA A 175 -9.79 -4.37 7.09
CA ALA A 175 -10.46 -5.02 5.98
C ALA A 175 -9.55 -5.11 4.74
N GLU A 176 -8.82 -4.03 4.41
CA GLU A 176 -7.94 -4.00 3.24
C GLU A 176 -6.69 -4.86 3.42
N SER A 177 -6.04 -4.86 4.61
CA SER A 177 -4.90 -5.76 4.86
C SER A 177 -5.30 -7.24 4.81
N ARG A 178 -6.46 -7.60 5.37
CA ARG A 178 -6.98 -8.97 5.26
C ARG A 178 -7.27 -9.35 3.81
N TYR A 179 -7.86 -8.43 3.06
CA TYR A 179 -8.11 -8.62 1.64
C TYR A 179 -6.80 -8.85 0.87
N ASN A 180 -5.79 -8.01 1.07
CA ASN A 180 -4.48 -8.13 0.42
C ASN A 180 -3.75 -9.43 0.82
N LEU A 181 -3.82 -9.84 2.08
CA LEU A 181 -3.27 -11.13 2.51
C LEU A 181 -4.01 -12.31 1.83
N ALA A 182 -5.33 -12.18 1.65
CA ALA A 182 -6.11 -13.15 0.91
C ALA A 182 -5.71 -13.22 -0.57
N CYS A 183 -5.39 -12.08 -1.20
CA CYS A 183 -4.85 -12.04 -2.57
C CYS A 183 -3.56 -12.87 -2.69
N VAL A 184 -2.67 -12.81 -1.69
CA VAL A 184 -1.46 -13.64 -1.69
C VAL A 184 -1.80 -15.13 -1.59
N TYR A 185 -2.70 -15.51 -0.68
CA TYR A 185 -3.16 -16.91 -0.61
C TYR A 185 -3.83 -17.36 -1.91
N ALA A 186 -4.68 -16.52 -2.50
CA ALA A 186 -5.35 -16.78 -3.77
C ALA A 186 -4.37 -17.03 -4.90
N ARG A 187 -3.36 -16.15 -5.08
CA ARG A 187 -2.30 -16.33 -6.09
C ARG A 187 -1.49 -17.61 -5.91
N LEU A 188 -1.43 -18.15 -4.70
CA LEU A 188 -0.79 -19.43 -4.38
C LEU A 188 -1.76 -20.63 -4.46
N GLY A 189 -2.99 -20.44 -4.94
CA GLY A 189 -4.01 -21.50 -5.04
C GLY A 189 -4.57 -21.97 -3.70
N LYS A 190 -4.40 -21.19 -2.64
CA LYS A 190 -4.76 -21.53 -1.25
C LYS A 190 -6.14 -20.98 -0.89
N ALA A 191 -7.17 -21.54 -1.50
CA ALA A 191 -8.55 -21.09 -1.30
C ALA A 191 -9.02 -21.20 0.16
N ASP A 192 -8.67 -22.29 0.84
CA ASP A 192 -9.06 -22.54 2.24
C ASP A 192 -8.56 -21.45 3.20
N GLU A 193 -7.37 -20.90 2.95
CA GLU A 193 -6.80 -19.78 3.70
C GLU A 193 -7.30 -18.41 3.24
N ALA A 194 -7.56 -18.22 1.94
CA ALA A 194 -8.02 -16.95 1.38
C ALA A 194 -9.48 -16.61 1.73
N LEU A 195 -10.39 -17.57 1.58
CA LEU A 195 -11.84 -17.32 1.69
C LEU A 195 -12.28 -16.78 3.08
N PRO A 196 -11.75 -17.28 4.22
CA PRO A 196 -12.09 -16.72 5.53
C PRO A 196 -11.68 -15.26 5.69
N LEU A 197 -10.55 -14.85 5.10
CA LEU A 197 -10.08 -13.46 5.12
C LEU A 197 -10.94 -12.57 4.23
N LEU A 198 -11.32 -13.06 3.04
CA LEU A 198 -12.23 -12.34 2.13
C LEU A 198 -13.60 -12.12 2.78
N ARG A 199 -14.18 -13.13 3.45
CA ARG A 199 -15.44 -12.96 4.21
C ARG A 199 -15.34 -11.87 5.26
N GLN A 200 -14.31 -11.91 6.10
CA GLN A 200 -14.08 -10.87 7.11
C GLN A 200 -13.93 -9.48 6.49
N SER A 201 -13.28 -9.40 5.33
CA SER A 201 -13.08 -8.14 4.62
C SER A 201 -14.40 -7.60 4.08
N PHE A 202 -15.25 -8.45 3.48
CA PHE A 202 -16.56 -8.05 2.94
C PHE A 202 -17.59 -7.75 4.02
N GLU A 203 -17.57 -8.46 5.14
CA GLU A 203 -18.41 -8.15 6.30
C GLU A 203 -18.08 -6.77 6.88
N ALA A 204 -16.80 -6.40 6.89
CA ALA A 204 -16.34 -5.11 7.41
C ALA A 204 -16.46 -3.96 6.39
N LYS A 205 -16.24 -4.24 5.10
CA LYS A 205 -16.30 -3.31 3.97
C LYS A 205 -16.95 -3.97 2.74
N PRO A 206 -18.30 -3.98 2.65
CA PRO A 206 -19.02 -4.63 1.55
C PRO A 206 -18.65 -4.11 0.16
N GLU A 207 -18.19 -2.87 0.05
CA GLU A 207 -17.71 -2.25 -1.18
C GLU A 207 -16.53 -3.02 -1.83
N LEU A 208 -15.72 -3.72 -1.03
CA LEU A 208 -14.62 -4.54 -1.53
C LEU A 208 -15.10 -5.70 -2.42
N MET A 209 -16.36 -6.12 -2.33
CA MET A 209 -16.93 -7.14 -3.22
C MET A 209 -16.97 -6.67 -4.69
N ALA A 210 -17.17 -5.37 -4.93
CA ALA A 210 -17.15 -4.82 -6.29
C ALA A 210 -15.75 -4.89 -6.90
N TRP A 211 -14.73 -4.61 -6.09
CA TRP A 211 -13.33 -4.78 -6.47
C TRP A 211 -12.98 -6.26 -6.69
N ALA A 212 -13.36 -7.14 -5.76
CA ALA A 212 -13.06 -8.56 -5.82
C ALA A 212 -13.55 -9.26 -7.09
N ARG A 213 -14.64 -8.80 -7.71
CA ARG A 213 -15.15 -9.36 -8.97
C ARG A 213 -14.20 -9.17 -10.16
N LYS A 214 -13.32 -8.17 -10.11
CA LYS A 214 -12.39 -7.82 -11.20
C LYS A 214 -10.91 -7.95 -10.84
N ASP A 215 -10.60 -8.17 -9.56
CA ASP A 215 -9.23 -8.33 -9.09
C ASP A 215 -8.60 -9.64 -9.59
N ARG A 216 -7.56 -9.53 -10.42
CA ARG A 216 -6.88 -10.67 -11.05
C ARG A 216 -6.12 -11.54 -10.06
N ASP A 217 -5.77 -11.03 -8.89
CA ASP A 217 -5.10 -11.83 -7.87
C ASP A 217 -6.00 -12.95 -7.32
N LEU A 218 -7.32 -12.78 -7.48
CA LEU A 218 -8.34 -13.74 -7.07
C LEU A 218 -8.75 -14.71 -8.20
N ASP A 219 -8.19 -14.58 -9.41
CA ASP A 219 -8.49 -15.47 -10.54
C ASP A 219 -8.28 -16.96 -10.22
N PRO A 220 -7.20 -17.37 -9.50
CA PRO A 220 -6.98 -18.79 -9.22
C PRO A 220 -8.00 -19.45 -8.30
N ILE A 221 -8.81 -18.65 -7.57
CA ILE A 221 -9.84 -19.15 -6.62
C ILE A 221 -11.24 -18.65 -6.98
N ARG A 222 -11.43 -18.21 -8.23
CA ARG A 222 -12.64 -17.49 -8.66
C ARG A 222 -13.91 -18.32 -8.47
N GLU A 223 -13.83 -19.63 -8.71
CA GLU A 223 -14.96 -20.55 -8.60
C GLU A 223 -15.40 -20.71 -7.13
N GLU A 224 -14.45 -20.86 -6.21
CA GLU A 224 -14.69 -21.00 -4.78
C GLU A 224 -15.13 -19.68 -4.12
N LEU A 225 -14.70 -18.55 -4.68
CA LEU A 225 -15.09 -17.21 -4.23
C LEU A 225 -16.51 -16.84 -4.66
N ALA A 226 -16.99 -17.34 -5.81
CA ALA A 226 -18.28 -16.95 -6.39
C ALA A 226 -19.48 -17.02 -5.41
N PRO A 227 -19.64 -18.06 -4.56
CA PRO A 227 -20.73 -18.12 -3.59
C PRO A 227 -20.72 -17.03 -2.52
N ILE A 228 -19.57 -16.39 -2.27
CA ILE A 228 -19.41 -15.33 -1.27
C ILE A 228 -19.71 -13.96 -1.89
N LEU A 229 -19.68 -13.84 -3.22
CA LEU A 229 -19.91 -12.60 -3.97
C LEU A 229 -21.38 -12.39 -4.39
N LEU A 230 -22.27 -13.34 -4.09
CA LEU A 230 -23.72 -13.31 -4.36
C LEU A 230 -24.46 -12.61 -3.23
#